data_AF-A0A534JY75-F1
#
_entry.id   AF-A0A534JY75-F1
#
_cell.length_a   1.000
_cell.length_b   1.000
_cell.length_c   1.000
_cell.angle_alpha   90.00
_cell.angle_beta   90.00
_cell.angle_gamma   90.00
#
_symmetry.space_group_name_H-M   'P 1'
#
loop_
_entity.id
_entity.type
_entity.pdbx_description
1 polymer ?
#
loop_
_entity_poly.entity_id
_entity_poly.type
_entity_poly.pdbx_seq_one_letter_code
_entity_poly.pdbx_strand_id
1 'polypeptide(L)'
;MPTKKVIQTEVDPVVYSFVLKTAEAKGLTLKEAARQALTEWAAREGDLSWDPLFDLSKTFTAGHRTDASKVDEVVYRRRKR
;
A
#
# COMPACT_ATOMS: atom_id res chain seq x y z
N MET A 1 18.82 8.87 8.22
CA MET A 1 18.01 7.89 8.97
C MET A 1 16.56 8.30 8.87
N PRO A 2 15.60 7.38 8.62
CA PRO A 2 14.19 7.74 8.62
C PRO A 2 13.84 8.32 10.00
N THR A 3 13.26 9.53 10.01
CA THR A 3 12.83 10.22 11.23
C THR A 3 11.66 9.45 11.85
N LYS A 4 11.90 8.82 13.01
CA LYS A 4 10.82 8.13 13.75
C LYS A 4 9.83 9.16 14.27
N LYS A 5 8.56 9.00 13.91
CA LYS A 5 7.44 9.79 14.45
C LYS A 5 6.72 8.95 15.51
N VAL A 6 6.29 9.61 16.59
CA VAL A 6 5.53 8.98 17.69
C VAL A 6 4.08 9.45 17.60
N ILE A 7 3.15 8.51 17.64
CA ILE A 7 1.72 8.77 17.68
C ILE A 7 1.24 8.52 19.12
N GLN A 8 0.62 9.52 19.73
CA GLN A 8 -0.08 9.40 21.01
C GLN A 8 -1.56 9.65 20.75
N THR A 9 -2.40 8.72 21.16
CA THR A 9 -3.85 8.80 20.98
C THR A 9 -4.55 8.20 22.18
N GLU A 10 -5.74 8.70 22.46
CA GLU A 10 -6.67 8.09 23.41
C GLU A 10 -7.40 6.95 22.73
N VAL A 11 -7.65 5.88 23.47
CA VAL A 11 -8.36 4.68 22.99
C VAL A 11 -9.33 4.26 24.08
N ASP A 12 -10.54 3.91 23.67
CA ASP A 12 -11.55 3.38 24.59
C ASP A 12 -10.99 2.16 25.37
N PRO A 13 -11.20 2.06 26.69
CA PRO A 13 -10.67 0.97 27.51
C PRO A 13 -11.08 -0.43 27.03
N VAL A 14 -12.30 -0.58 26.50
CA VAL A 14 -12.81 -1.85 25.98
C VAL A 14 -12.01 -2.22 24.73
N VAL A 15 -11.84 -1.28 23.80
CA VAL A 15 -11.05 -1.48 22.58
C VAL A 15 -9.59 -1.80 22.93
N TYR A 16 -9.00 -1.07 23.86
CA TYR A 16 -7.64 -1.32 24.33
C TYR A 16 -7.47 -2.75 24.85
N SER A 17 -8.38 -3.19 25.73
CA SER A 17 -8.34 -4.53 26.31
C SER A 17 -8.49 -5.63 25.26
N PHE A 18 -9.33 -5.40 24.25
CA PHE A 18 -9.55 -6.34 23.16
C PHE A 18 -8.30 -6.48 22.28
N VAL A 19 -7.68 -5.35 21.90
CA VAL A 19 -6.45 -5.37 21.11
C VAL A 19 -5.31 -6.02 21.89
N LEU A 20 -5.20 -5.75 23.20
CA LEU A 20 -4.19 -6.38 24.05
C LEU A 20 -4.32 -7.91 24.06
N LYS A 21 -5.51 -8.45 24.35
CA LYS A 21 -5.76 -9.90 24.32
C LYS A 21 -5.49 -10.52 22.95
N THR A 22 -5.85 -9.81 21.88
CA THR A 22 -5.61 -10.25 20.51
C THR A 22 -4.12 -10.29 20.19
N ALA A 23 -3.35 -9.30 20.67
CA ALA A 23 -1.91 -9.24 20.50
C ALA A 23 -1.21 -10.38 21.26
N GLU A 24 -1.60 -10.60 22.52
CA GLU A 24 -1.08 -11.70 23.36
C GLU A 24 -1.34 -13.07 22.72
N ALA A 25 -2.55 -13.30 22.21
CA ALA A 25 -2.91 -14.55 21.52
C ALA A 25 -2.06 -14.80 20.26
N LYS A 26 -1.54 -13.74 19.63
CA LYS A 26 -0.66 -13.81 18.46
C LYS A 26 0.84 -13.76 18.82
N GLY A 27 1.19 -13.68 20.10
CA GLY A 27 2.57 -13.53 20.55
C GLY A 27 3.20 -12.18 20.16
N LEU A 28 2.39 -11.15 19.95
CA LEU A 28 2.81 -9.81 19.54
C LEU A 28 2.75 -8.84 20.72
N THR A 29 3.63 -7.84 20.72
CA THR A 29 3.47 -6.70 21.62
C THR A 29 2.32 -5.80 21.15
N LEU A 30 1.69 -5.07 22.08
CA LEU A 30 0.64 -4.09 21.75
C LEU A 30 1.11 -3.07 20.69
N LYS A 31 2.38 -2.68 20.73
CA LYS A 31 2.99 -1.73 19.78
C LYS A 31 3.15 -2.33 18.38
N GLU A 32 3.38 -3.63 18.27
CA GLU A 32 3.45 -4.33 16.99
C GLU A 32 2.06 -4.51 16.40
N ALA A 33 1.11 -4.96 17.22
CA ALA A 33 -0.28 -5.08 16.81
C ALA A 33 -0.87 -3.74 16.35
N ALA A 34 -0.59 -2.64 17.05
CA ALA A 34 -1.01 -1.30 16.64
C ALA A 34 -0.36 -0.86 15.33
N ARG A 35 0.94 -1.12 15.13
CA ARG A 35 1.63 -0.81 13.87
C ARG A 35 1.06 -1.62 12.70
N GLN A 36 0.75 -2.89 12.93
CA GLN A 36 0.13 -3.75 11.93
C GLN A 36 -1.26 -3.24 11.56
N ALA A 37 -2.11 -2.93 12.54
CA ALA A 37 -3.44 -2.40 12.31
C ALA A 37 -3.43 -1.07 11.52
N LEU A 38 -2.51 -0.15 11.86
CA LEU A 38 -2.34 1.10 11.11
C LEU A 38 -1.89 0.85 9.67
N THR A 39 -0.97 -0.09 9.45
CA THR A 39 -0.49 -0.45 8.11
C THR A 39 -1.62 -1.06 7.28
N GLU A 40 -2.38 -2.00 7.84
CA GLU A 40 -3.50 -2.65 7.16
C GLU A 40 -4.65 -1.69 6.86
N TRP A 41 -4.92 -0.75 7.77
CA TRP A 41 -5.91 0.30 7.54
C TRP A 41 -5.44 1.25 6.42
N ALA A 42 -4.20 1.72 6.48
CA ALA A 42 -3.64 2.60 5.45
C ALA A 42 -3.56 1.91 4.08
N ALA A 43 -3.30 0.61 4.01
CA ALA A 43 -3.31 -0.13 2.74
C ALA A 43 -4.73 -0.29 2.16
N ARG A 44 -5.76 -0.34 3.03
CA ARG A 44 -7.15 -0.53 2.63
C ARG A 44 -7.84 0.77 2.22
N GLU A 45 -7.64 1.81 3.02
CA GLU A 45 -8.27 3.12 2.87
C GLU A 45 -7.35 4.15 2.19
N GLY A 46 -6.11 3.75 1.91
CA GLY A 46 -5.11 4.63 1.31
C GLY A 46 -5.55 5.05 -0.08
N ASP A 47 -5.86 6.33 -0.22
CA ASP A 47 -5.94 6.97 -1.52
C ASP A 47 -4.53 7.08 -2.11
N LEU A 48 -4.33 6.64 -3.34
CA LEU A 48 -3.08 6.74 -4.07
C LEU A 48 -3.02 8.00 -4.94
N SER A 49 -4.04 8.86 -4.90
CA SER A 49 -4.10 10.11 -5.68
C SER A 49 -2.93 11.07 -5.44
N TRP A 50 -2.29 10.99 -4.27
CA TRP A 50 -1.10 11.78 -3.94
C TRP A 50 0.18 11.26 -4.62
N ASP A 51 0.20 9.99 -5.05
CA ASP A 51 1.36 9.39 -5.69
C ASP A 51 1.34 9.72 -7.20
N PRO A 52 2.36 10.45 -7.72
CA PRO A 52 2.44 10.82 -9.13
C PRO A 52 2.42 9.62 -10.09
N LEU A 53 2.80 8.41 -9.64
CA LEU A 53 2.70 7.18 -10.44
C LEU A 53 1.24 6.83 -10.78
N PHE A 54 0.31 7.18 -9.90
CA PHE A 54 -1.12 6.91 -10.04
C PHE A 54 -1.90 8.15 -10.50
N ASP A 55 -1.22 9.26 -10.81
CA ASP A 55 -1.82 10.42 -11.45
C ASP A 55 -2.04 10.15 -12.95
N LEU A 56 -3.17 9.49 -13.24
CA LEU A 56 -3.53 9.08 -14.59
C LEU A 56 -3.78 10.26 -15.55
N SER A 57 -3.98 11.46 -15.02
CA SER A 57 -4.12 12.68 -15.83
C SER A 57 -2.83 13.05 -16.55
N LYS A 58 -1.68 12.61 -16.03
CA LYS A 58 -0.35 12.85 -16.60
C LYS A 58 0.15 11.70 -17.48
N THR A 59 -0.33 10.47 -17.26
CA THR A 59 0.14 9.29 -18.00
C THR A 59 -0.61 9.05 -19.30
N PHE A 60 -1.90 9.40 -19.38
CA PHE A 60 -2.69 9.26 -20.60
C PHE A 60 -2.84 10.60 -21.32
N THR A 61 -1.78 11.07 -21.97
CA THR A 61 -1.96 12.03 -23.07
C THR A 61 -2.67 11.30 -24.20
N ALA A 62 -3.95 11.65 -24.41
CA ALA A 62 -4.75 11.16 -25.53
C ALA A 62 -3.95 11.25 -26.83
N GLY A 63 -3.75 10.14 -27.54
CA GLY A 63 -3.09 10.22 -28.84
C GLY A 63 -2.87 8.93 -29.60
N HIS A 64 -2.45 7.84 -28.95
CA HIS A 64 -2.25 6.58 -29.67
C HIS A 64 -2.92 5.42 -28.93
N ARG A 65 -3.91 4.81 -29.59
CA ARG A 65 -4.37 3.45 -29.28
C ARG A 65 -3.22 2.50 -29.57
N THR A 66 -2.28 2.40 -28.65
CA THR A 66 -1.22 1.40 -28.72
C THR A 66 -1.87 0.06 -28.42
N ASP A 67 -1.97 -0.78 -29.44
CA ASP A 67 -2.51 -2.13 -29.33
C ASP A 67 -1.54 -2.98 -28.48
N ALA A 68 -1.86 -3.12 -27.19
CA ALA A 68 -1.04 -3.84 -26.22
C ALA A 68 -0.80 -5.30 -26.66
N SER A 69 -1.68 -5.86 -27.49
CA SER A 69 -1.56 -7.21 -28.05
C SER A 69 -0.35 -7.39 -28.98
N LYS A 70 0.24 -6.30 -29.48
CA LYS A 70 1.42 -6.32 -30.37
C LYS A 70 2.74 -6.01 -29.65
N VAL A 71 2.70 -5.72 -28.35
CA VAL A 71 3.89 -5.33 -27.58
C VAL A 71 4.91 -6.46 -27.56
N ASP A 72 4.47 -7.69 -27.29
CA ASP A 72 5.35 -8.88 -27.31
C ASP A 72 5.98 -9.10 -28.69
N GLU A 73 5.22 -8.92 -29.76
CA GLU A 73 5.76 -9.07 -31.10
C GLU A 73 6.86 -8.04 -31.38
N VAL A 74 6.71 -6.79 -30.93
CA VAL A 74 7.70 -5.72 -31.13
C VAL A 74 8.92 -5.90 -30.22
N VAL A 75 8.72 -6.23 -28.95
CA VAL A 75 9.79 -6.37 -27.95
C VAL A 75 10.65 -7.61 -28.24
N TYR A 76 10.03 -8.70 -28.70
CA TYR A 76 10.72 -9.96 -28.95
C TYR A 76 11.05 -10.21 -30.44
N ARG A 77 10.78 -9.26 -31.35
CA ARG A 77 11.14 -9.33 -32.80
C ARG A 77 12.64 -9.19 -33.09
N ARG A 78 13.53 -9.95 -32.43
CA ARG A 78 14.85 -10.24 -33.00
C ARG A 78 15.57 -11.39 -32.29
N ARG A 79 15.07 -12.61 -32.47
CA ARG A 79 15.94 -13.79 -32.57
C ARG A 79 15.25 -14.86 -33.42
N LYS A 80 15.30 -14.67 -34.74
CA LYS A 80 15.26 -15.82 -35.65
C LYS A 80 16.55 -16.59 -35.43
N ARG A 81 16.42 -17.83 -34.94
CA ARG A 81 17.47 -18.85 -35.06
C ARG A 81 17.76 -19.10 -36.53
#